data_AF-A0A7W2FVA8-F1
#
_entry.id   AF-A0A7W2FVA8-F1
#
_cell.length_a   1.000
_cell.length_b   1.000
_cell.length_c   1.000
_cell.angle_alpha   90.00
_cell.angle_beta   90.00
_cell.angle_gamma   90.00
#
_symmetry.space_group_name_H-M   'P 1'
#
loop_
_entity.id
_entity.type
_entity.pdbx_description
1 polymer ?
#
loop_
_entity_poly.entity_id
_entity_poly.type
_entity_poly.pdbx_seq_one_letter_code
_entity_poly.pdbx_strand_id
1 'polypeptide(L)' 'RNTRNTASGSLKLQDSAEVAKRPLECLLYNITGNNLGISTQMESLERARQMGFKVPETAKLVNSINEVLQFVNYWDKK' A
#
# COMPACT_ATOMS: atom_id res chain seq x y z
N ARG A 1 -21.10 9.34 -3.11
CA ARG A 1 -20.18 8.38 -3.78
C ARG A 1 -18.75 8.84 -3.49
N ASN A 2 -17.83 7.93 -3.15
CA ASN A 2 -16.45 8.26 -2.79
C ASN A 2 -15.47 7.36 -3.57
N THR A 3 -14.17 7.69 -3.54
CA THR A 3 -13.10 6.99 -4.26
C THR A 3 -13.03 5.50 -3.90
N ARG A 4 -13.26 5.15 -2.63
CA ARG A 4 -13.35 3.75 -2.17
C ARG A 4 -14.43 2.97 -2.92
N ASN A 5 -15.64 3.52 -3.04
CA ASN A 5 -16.75 2.86 -3.73
C ASN A 5 -16.52 2.78 -5.24
N THR A 6 -15.89 3.79 -5.84
CA THR A 6 -15.50 3.76 -7.25
C THR A 6 -14.51 2.63 -7.52
N ALA A 7 -13.43 2.52 -6.74
CA ALA A 7 -12.44 1.46 -6.90
C ALA A 7 -13.04 0.06 -6.69
N SER A 8 -13.79 -0.15 -5.61
CA SER A 8 -14.44 -1.46 -5.34
C SER A 8 -15.47 -1.82 -6.41
N GLY A 9 -16.27 -0.86 -6.88
CA GLY A 9 -17.23 -1.06 -7.96
C GLY A 9 -16.55 -1.42 -9.28
N SER A 10 -15.40 -0.83 -9.58
CA SER A 10 -14.56 -1.21 -10.73
C SER A 10 -14.13 -2.66 -10.69
N LEU A 11 -13.59 -3.12 -9.56
CA LEU A 11 -13.08 -4.48 -9.43
C LEU A 11 -14.17 -5.56 -9.45
N LYS A 12 -15.44 -5.18 -9.24
CA LYS A 12 -16.60 -6.10 -9.26
C LYS A 12 -17.24 -6.25 -10.64
N LEU A 13 -16.78 -5.52 -11.65
CA LEU A 13 -17.26 -5.73 -13.01
C LEU A 13 -16.83 -7.10 -13.52
N GLN A 14 -17.73 -7.78 -14.25
CA GLN A 14 -17.42 -9.06 -14.87
C GLN A 14 -16.57 -8.90 -16.14
N ASP A 15 -16.71 -7.78 -16.86
CA ASP A 15 -15.94 -7.50 -18.06
C ASP A 15 -14.60 -6.81 -17.71
N SER A 16 -13.51 -7.55 -17.88
CA SER A 16 -12.14 -7.03 -17.67
C SER A 16 -11.76 -5.87 -18.58
N ALA A 17 -12.36 -5.74 -19.77
CA ALA A 17 -12.11 -4.61 -20.67
C ALA A 17 -12.66 -3.30 -20.10
N GLU A 18 -13.80 -3.36 -19.40
CA GLU A 18 -14.36 -2.20 -18.68
C GLU A 18 -13.55 -1.84 -17.43
N VAL A 19 -12.91 -2.83 -16.79
CA VAL A 19 -11.99 -2.57 -15.67
C VAL A 19 -10.72 -1.88 -16.18
N ALA A 20 -10.16 -2.33 -17.30
CA ALA A 20 -8.91 -1.83 -17.87
C ALA A 20 -8.98 -0.34 -18.30
N LYS A 21 -10.18 0.16 -18.63
CA LYS A 21 -10.42 1.58 -18.97
C LYS A 21 -10.35 2.50 -17.75
N ARG A 22 -10.32 1.97 -16.52
CA ARG A 22 -10.37 2.76 -15.30
C ARG A 22 -8.96 3.01 -14.75
N PRO A 23 -8.69 4.21 -14.21
CA PRO A 23 -7.36 4.57 -13.70
C PRO A 23 -7.14 3.98 -12.31
N LEU A 24 -7.20 2.66 -12.17
CA LEU A 24 -6.93 1.98 -10.92
C LEU A 24 -5.43 1.90 -10.67
N GLU A 25 -5.05 2.14 -9.42
CA GLU A 25 -3.68 1.94 -8.95
C GLU A 25 -3.69 1.02 -7.72
N CYS A 26 -2.65 0.20 -7.60
CA CYS A 26 -2.48 -0.74 -6.51
C CYS A 26 -1.17 -0.42 -5.78
N LEU A 27 -1.26 -0.21 -4.47
CA LEU A 27 -0.11 0.00 -3.60
C LEU A 27 -0.04 -1.19 -2.63
N LEU A 28 1.08 -1.90 -2.66
CA LEU A 28 1.31 -3.06 -1.81
C LEU A 28 1.90 -2.61 -0.47
N TYR A 29 1.40 -3.21 0.62
CA TYR A 29 1.85 -2.92 1.99
C TYR A 29 2.17 -4.17 2.81
N ASN A 30 1.98 -5.38 2.28
CA ASN A 30 2.29 -6.62 2.99
C ASN A 30 2.54 -7.79 2.03
N ILE A 31 3.39 -8.73 2.43
CA ILE A 31 3.62 -10.02 1.78
C ILE A 31 3.21 -11.11 2.76
N THR A 32 2.35 -12.04 2.33
CA THR A 32 1.86 -13.15 3.14
C THR A 32 2.26 -14.48 2.51
N GLY A 33 2.87 -15.37 3.29
CA GLY A 33 3.31 -16.69 2.85
C GLY A 33 4.15 -17.40 3.90
N ASN A 34 4.48 -18.66 3.64
CA ASN A 34 5.35 -19.48 4.50
C ASN A 34 6.81 -19.35 4.06
N ASN A 35 7.76 -19.44 5.00
CA ASN A 35 9.20 -19.47 4.73
C ASN A 35 9.71 -18.31 3.84
N LEU A 36 9.14 -17.12 4.01
CA LEU A 36 9.50 -15.94 3.21
C LEU A 36 10.91 -15.41 3.49
N GLY A 37 11.48 -15.77 4.63
CA GLY A 37 12.76 -15.21 5.09
C GLY A 37 12.69 -13.73 5.47
N ILE A 38 11.49 -13.17 5.65
CA ILE A 38 11.26 -11.77 6.02
C ILE A 38 11.04 -11.67 7.52
N SER A 39 11.81 -10.83 8.19
CA SER A 39 11.82 -10.68 9.66
C SER A 39 11.16 -9.38 10.13
N THR A 40 11.07 -8.36 9.28
CA THR A 40 10.47 -7.07 9.65
C THR A 40 9.51 -6.55 8.58
N GLN A 41 8.59 -5.69 8.99
CA GLN A 41 7.67 -5.04 8.05
C GLN A 41 8.41 -4.17 7.02
N MET A 42 9.46 -3.46 7.42
CA MET A 42 10.26 -2.65 6.49
C MET A 42 10.99 -3.49 5.45
N GLU A 43 11.51 -4.65 5.86
CA GLU A 43 12.09 -5.63 4.94
C GLU A 43 11.04 -6.17 3.96
N SER A 44 9.81 -6.45 4.43
CA SER A 44 8.69 -6.86 3.55
C SER A 44 8.40 -5.82 2.47
N LEU A 45 8.32 -4.54 2.86
CA LEU A 45 8.09 -3.43 1.94
C LEU A 45 9.24 -3.27 0.94
N GLU A 46 10.49 -3.39 1.39
CA GLU A 46 11.65 -3.28 0.51
C GLU A 46 11.77 -4.46 -0.45
N ARG A 47 11.48 -5.67 0.02
CA ARG A 47 11.42 -6.86 -0.83
C ARG A 47 10.37 -6.72 -1.91
N ALA A 48 9.19 -6.19 -1.58
CA ALA A 48 8.14 -5.93 -2.56
C ALA A 48 8.57 -4.90 -3.62
N ARG A 49 9.30 -3.84 -3.24
CA ARG A 49 9.87 -2.88 -4.21
C ARG A 49 10.84 -3.57 -5.16
N GLN A 50 11.74 -4.40 -4.64
CA GLN A 50 12.70 -5.16 -5.45
C GLN A 50 12.02 -6.13 -6.43
N MET A 51 10.84 -6.64 -6.08
CA MET A 51 10.03 -7.49 -6.96
C MET A 51 9.25 -6.71 -8.02
N GLY A 52 9.33 -5.38 -8.05
CA GLY A 52 8.64 -4.52 -9.00
C GLY A 52 7.21 -4.13 -8.61
N PHE A 53 6.78 -4.44 -7.38
CA PHE A 53 5.51 -3.92 -6.89
C PHE A 53 5.61 -2.43 -6.56
N LYS A 54 4.54 -1.69 -6.84
CA LYS A 54 4.38 -0.33 -6.35
C LYS A 54 4.13 -0.38 -4.84
N VAL A 55 5.03 0.22 -4.07
CA VAL A 55 4.96 0.31 -2.61
C VAL A 55 5.03 1.78 -2.22
N PRO A 56 4.24 2.26 -1.24
CA PRO A 56 4.31 3.64 -0.81
C PRO A 56 5.73 4.05 -0.38
N GLU A 57 6.21 5.19 -0.88
CA GLU A 57 7.48 5.81 -0.45
C GLU A 57 7.35 6.54 0.89
N THR A 58 6.12 6.68 1.38
CA THR A 58 5.79 7.43 2.59
C THR A 58 6.06 6.66 3.88
N ALA A 59 6.30 5.34 3.80
CA ALA A 59 6.56 4.50 4.96
C ALA A 59 7.87 4.90 5.67
N LYS A 60 7.83 5.02 7.00
CA LYS A 60 8.99 5.42 7.81
C LYS A 60 9.18 4.45 8.98
N LEU A 61 10.41 3.98 9.17
CA LEU A 61 10.82 3.27 10.37
C LEU A 61 11.18 4.27 11.46
N VAL A 62 10.61 4.12 12.65
CA VAL A 62 10.84 4.99 13.81
C VAL A 62 11.00 4.13 15.06
N ASN A 63 11.68 4.67 16.08
CA ASN A 63 12.10 3.90 17.26
C ASN A 63 11.38 4.32 18.55
N SER A 64 10.41 5.24 18.44
CA SER A 64 9.67 5.74 19.60
C SER A 64 8.23 6.15 19.25
N ILE A 65 7.35 6.12 20.25
CA ILE A 65 5.96 6.61 20.11
C ILE A 65 5.91 8.11 19.77
N ASN A 66 6.85 8.89 20.30
CA ASN A 66 6.94 10.32 19.97
C ASN A 66 7.16 10.54 18.47
N GLU A 67 8.04 9.77 17.85
CA GLU A 67 8.26 9.83 16.40
C GLU A 67 7.05 9.33 15.58
N VAL A 68 6.30 8.34 16.10
CA VAL A 68 5.02 7.92 15.48
C VAL A 68 4.02 9.07 15.47
N LEU A 69 3.83 9.75 16.61
CA LEU A 69 2.91 10.88 16.71
C LEU A 69 3.35 12.06 15.83
N GLN A 70 4.66 12.31 15.73
CA GLN A 70 5.20 13.29 14.78
C GLN A 70 4.87 12.94 13.33
N PHE A 71 4.99 11.67 12.95
CA PHE A 71 4.65 11.21 11.60
C PHE A 71 3.15 11.39 11.30
N VAL A 72 2.26 11.07 12.26
CA VAL A 72 0.81 11.30 12.12
C VAL A 72 0.50 12.79 11.96
N ASN A 73 1.06 13.65 12.83
CA ASN A 73 0.84 15.09 12.79
C ASN A 73 1.40 15.74 11.52
N TYR A 74 2.47 15.20 10.94
CA TYR A 74 3.00 15.66 9.66
C TYR A 74 1.99 15.43 8.53
N TRP A 75 1.37 14.26 8.47
CA TRP A 75 0.39 13.91 7.43
C TRP A 75 -0.98 14.54 7.64
N ASP A 76 -1.37 14.85 8.87
CA ASP A 76 -2.62 15.58 9.14
C ASP A 76 -2.59 17.01 8.56
N LYS A 77 -1.40 17.61 8.45
CA LYS A 77 -1.19 18.97 7.92
C LYS A 77 -0.93 19.02 6.41
N LYS A 78 -0.72 17.88 5.77
CA LYS A 78 -0.27 17.77 4.38
C LYS A 78 -1.41 17.36 3.46
#